data_AF-A0A2D6XIS0-F1
#
_entry.id   AF-A0A2D6XIS0-F1
#
_cell.length_a   1.000
_cell.length_b   1.000
_cell.length_c   1.000
_cell.angle_alpha   90.00
_cell.angle_beta   90.00
_cell.angle_gamma   90.00
#
_symmetry.space_group_name_H-M   'P 1'
#
loop_
_entity.id
_entity.type
_entity.pdbx_description
1 polymer ?
#
loop_
_entity_poly.entity_id
_entity_poly.type
_entity_poly.pdbx_seq_one_letter_code
_entity_poly.pdbx_strand_id
1 'polypeptide(L)' 'MTRVDRKKAINLLDQIIEKAKLEDLEHKRRVLAAHKASKSVGESWMIHHLNILRRLLNE' A
#
# COMPACT_ATOMS: atom_id res chain seq x y z
N MET A 1 9.87 9.38 -19.98
CA MET A 1 9.04 10.07 -18.96
C MET A 1 9.74 11.35 -18.54
N THR A 2 9.07 12.51 -18.59
CA THR A 2 9.70 13.76 -18.14
C THR A 2 9.83 13.78 -16.61
N ARG A 3 10.67 14.66 -16.05
CA ARG A 3 10.78 14.82 -14.58
C ARG A 3 9.43 15.18 -13.94
N VAL A 4 8.60 15.94 -14.66
CA VAL A 4 7.26 16.34 -14.20
C VAL A 4 6.31 15.14 -14.15
N ASP A 5 6.33 14.29 -15.17
CA ASP A 5 5.49 13.09 -15.22
C ASP A 5 5.89 12.09 -14.14
N ARG A 6 7.19 11.94 -13.86
CA ARG A 6 7.70 11.10 -12.77
C ARG A 6 7.18 11.57 -11.41
N LYS A 7 7.25 12.87 -11.12
CA LYS A 7 6.73 13.45 -9.87
C LYS A 7 5.23 13.22 -9.72
N LYS A 8 4.45 13.38 -10.81
CA LYS A 8 3.02 13.10 -10.81
C LYS A 8 2.73 11.62 -10.55
N ALA A 9 3.50 10.71 -11.16
CA ALA A 9 3.36 9.28 -10.94
C ALA A 9 3.67 8.87 -9.50
N ILE A 10 4.73 9.45 -8.89
CA ILE A 10 5.07 9.21 -7.47
C ILE A 10 3.94 9.72 -6.56
N ASN A 11 3.44 10.93 -6.79
CA ASN A 11 2.34 11.48 -6.00
C ASN A 11 1.08 10.61 -6.08
N LEU A 12 0.74 10.14 -7.29
CA LEU A 12 -0.39 9.23 -7.47
C LEU A 12 -0.14 7.90 -6.74
N LEU A 13 1.07 7.36 -6.82
CA LEU A 13 1.43 6.12 -6.15
C LEU A 13 1.37 6.25 -4.62
N ASP A 14 1.80 7.39 -4.07
CA ASP A 14 1.68 7.67 -2.64
C ASP A 14 0.21 7.67 -2.18
N GLN A 15 -0.71 8.26 -2.97
CA GLN A 15 -2.15 8.21 -2.68
C GLN A 15 -2.71 6.78 -2.73
N ILE A 16 -2.26 5.95 -3.67
CA ILE A 16 -2.66 4.55 -3.76
C ILE A 16 -2.16 3.76 -2.55
N ILE A 17 -0.92 4.00 -2.10
CA ILE A 17 -0.35 3.37 -0.90
C ILE A 17 -1.16 3.75 0.34
N GLU A 18 -1.55 5.02 0.49
CA GLU A 18 -2.39 5.47 1.61
C GLU A 18 -3.74 4.77 1.62
N LYS A 19 -4.41 4.68 0.46
CA LYS A 19 -5.67 3.95 0.35
C LYS A 19 -5.51 2.47 0.70
N ALA A 20 -4.47 1.80 0.18
CA ALA A 20 -4.20 0.39 0.48
C ALA A 20 -3.95 0.15 1.98
N LYS A 21 -3.30 1.08 2.68
CA LYS A 21 -3.12 1.02 4.15
C LYS A 21 -4.44 1.12 4.90
N LEU A 22 -5.36 1.99 4.46
CA LEU A 22 -6.69 2.10 5.07
C LEU A 22 -7.49 0.80 4.90
N GLU A 23 -7.48 0.24 3.69
CA GLU A 23 -8.16 -1.03 3.39
C GLU A 23 -7.57 -2.20 4.18
N ASP A 24 -6.24 -2.26 4.33
CA ASP A 24 -5.56 -3.26 5.15
C ASP A 24 -5.95 -3.14 6.63
N LEU A 25 -6.02 -1.92 7.15
CA LEU A 25 -6.47 -1.66 8.53
C LEU A 25 -7.92 -2.08 8.74
N GLU A 26 -8.82 -1.77 7.81
CA GLU A 26 -10.22 -2.21 7.86
C GLU A 26 -10.34 -3.74 7.76
N HIS A 27 -9.53 -4.37 6.92
CA HIS A 27 -9.48 -5.82 6.82
C HIS A 27 -9.04 -6.44 8.15
N LYS A 28 -7.96 -5.93 8.75
CA LYS A 28 -7.47 -6.35 10.07
C LYS A 28 -8.56 -6.22 11.14
N ARG A 29 -9.27 -5.09 11.19
CA ARG A 29 -10.41 -4.89 12.11
C ARG A 29 -11.49 -5.95 11.93
N ARG A 30 -11.88 -6.25 10.68
CA ARG A 30 -12.89 -7.28 10.37
C ARG A 30 -12.43 -8.70 10.75
N VAL A 31 -11.17 -9.02 10.50
CA VAL A 31 -10.57 -10.34 10.81
C VAL A 31 -10.43 -10.56 12.32
N LEU A 32 -10.09 -9.50 13.07
CA LEU A 32 -10.09 -9.53 14.54
C LEU A 32 -11.50 -9.77 15.10
N ALA A 33 -12.51 -9.05 14.60
CA ALA A 33 -13.90 -9.27 14.99
C ALA A 33 -14.35 -10.72 14.70
N ALA A 34 -13.90 -11.30 13.58
CA ALA A 34 -14.19 -12.68 13.19
C ALA A 34 -13.32 -13.75 13.90
N HIS A 35 -12.53 -13.38 14.94
CA HIS A 35 -11.67 -14.26 15.71
C HIS A 35 -10.61 -15.01 14.86
N LYS A 36 -10.21 -14.44 13.73
CA LYS A 36 -9.22 -15.00 12.78
C LYS A 36 -7.90 -14.24 12.80
N ALA A 37 -7.50 -13.72 13.96
CA ALA A 37 -6.35 -12.82 14.16
C ALA A 37 -5.01 -13.33 13.57
N SER A 38 -4.81 -14.64 13.48
CA SER A 38 -3.63 -15.25 12.87
C SER A 38 -3.48 -14.95 11.37
N LYS A 39 -4.57 -14.59 10.68
CA LYS A 39 -4.57 -14.23 9.25
C LYS A 39 -4.20 -12.76 8.98
N SER A 40 -4.02 -11.95 10.02
CA SER A 40 -3.74 -10.52 9.93
C SER A 40 -2.29 -10.12 10.27
N VAL A 41 -1.38 -11.09 10.40
CA VAL A 41 0.01 -10.83 10.77
C VAL A 41 0.80 -10.37 9.54
N GLY A 42 1.35 -9.14 9.60
CA GLY A 42 2.25 -8.58 8.57
C GLY A 42 1.69 -7.39 7.80
N GLU A 43 2.51 -6.89 6.86
CA GLU A 43 2.11 -5.90 5.84
C GLU A 43 1.35 -6.62 4.72
N SER A 44 0.31 -5.99 4.18
CA SER A 44 -0.42 -6.53 3.02
C SER A 44 0.51 -6.65 1.80
N TRP A 45 0.33 -7.74 1.05
CA TRP A 45 1.04 -7.98 -0.21
C TRP A 45 0.98 -6.77 -1.15
N MET A 46 -0.16 -6.07 -1.18
CA MET A 46 -0.35 -4.86 -2.00
C MET A 46 0.59 -3.74 -1.57
N ILE A 47 0.66 -3.44 -0.27
CA ILE A 47 1.48 -2.33 0.25
C ILE A 47 2.97 -2.62 0.00
N HIS A 48 3.40 -3.88 0.16
CA HIS A 48 4.76 -4.31 -0.13
C HIS A 48 5.16 -4.02 -1.59
N HIS A 49 4.33 -4.43 -2.55
CA HIS A 49 4.63 -4.24 -3.98
C HIS A 49 4.58 -2.78 -4.40
N LEU A 50 3.65 -1.99 -3.85
CA LEU A 50 3.58 -0.55 -4.12
C LEU A 50 4.81 0.18 -3.58
N ASN A 51 5.34 -0.21 -2.42
CA ASN A 51 6.58 0.33 -1.87
C ASN A 51 7.79 0.01 -2.76
N ILE A 52 7.87 -1.20 -3.33
CA ILE A 52 8.92 -1.57 -4.29
C ILE A 52 8.79 -0.71 -5.56
N LEU A 53 7.58 -0.60 -6.11
CA LEU A 53 7.32 0.22 -7.31
C LEU A 53 7.72 1.68 -7.10
N ARG A 54 7.46 2.24 -5.90
CA ARG A 54 7.86 3.59 -5.53
C ARG A 54 9.38 3.77 -5.52
N ARG A 55 10.13 2.77 -5.05
CA ARG A 55 11.61 2.78 -5.07
C ARG A 55 12.13 2.79 -6.50
N LEU A 56 11.61 1.90 -7.36
CA LEU A 56 12.00 1.82 -8.77
C LEU A 56 11.71 3.11 -9.55
N LEU A 57 10.65 3.84 -9.20
CA LEU A 57 10.34 5.14 -9.81
C LEU A 57 11.24 6.28 -9.33
N ASN A 58 11.97 6.10 -8.22
CA ASN A 58 12.90 7.08 -7.66
C ASN A 58 14.37 6.83 -8.07
N GLU A 59 14.68 5.68 -8.68
CA GLU A 59 15.97 5.38 -9.33
C GLU A 59 16.09 6.06 -10.71
#